data_AF-A0A8J4V056-F1
#
_entry.id   AF-A0A8J4V056-F1
#
_cell.length_a   1.000
_cell.length_b   1.000
_cell.length_c   1.000
_cell.angle_alpha   90.00
_cell.angle_beta   90.00
_cell.angle_gamma   90.00
#
_symmetry.space_group_name_H-M   'P 1'
#
loop_
_entity.id
_entity.type
_entity.pdbx_description
1 polymer ?
#
loop_
_entity_poly.entity_id
_entity_poly.type
_entity_poly.pdbx_seq_one_letter_code
_entity_poly.pdbx_strand_id
1 'polypeptide(L)'
;MAQPFEDWYKNLPIVTKLYMTGCVVTTIGVYLELVHPLQLYLNFPLITKRYEVWRLVTNFLFYDHIGLNFLFHMYFLVRHSRLLEEGSFRGRSGDYLFMWIFGASLLLIINAILFYSKLYTSSILFLAPSMAFMVVYVWSKRNPNIHISFLRLFTFSAPFLPWVILTIGYLFHHSLANDILGIVVGHIYYYLEDVYPTVSNRRLLKTPSILKSLFDNNNHALDPDQQRHAPVANWAQPEQQQQQDQQQQEQEPVAVNE
;
A
#
# COMPACT_ATOMS: atom_id res chain seq x y z
N MET A 1 -2.75 -25.10 -19.66
CA MET A 1 -3.75 -24.24 -18.99
C MET A 1 -3.05 -23.59 -17.82
N ALA A 2 -2.55 -22.37 -17.98
CA ALA A 2 -2.10 -21.61 -16.81
C ALA A 2 -3.33 -21.42 -15.90
N GLN A 3 -3.18 -21.74 -14.62
CA GLN A 3 -4.27 -21.57 -13.66
C GLN A 3 -4.56 -20.06 -13.53
N PRO A 4 -5.82 -19.60 -13.42
CA PRO A 4 -6.15 -18.17 -13.35
C PRO A 4 -5.37 -17.40 -12.27
N PHE A 5 -4.98 -18.09 -11.20
CA PHE A 5 -4.17 -17.54 -10.12
C PHE A 5 -2.71 -17.29 -10.54
N GLU A 6 -2.12 -18.17 -11.34
CA GLU A 6 -0.74 -18.05 -11.80
C GLU A 6 -0.56 -16.81 -12.67
N ASP A 7 -1.50 -16.59 -13.59
CA ASP A 7 -1.53 -15.40 -14.44
C ASP A 7 -1.75 -14.13 -13.60
N TRP A 8 -2.68 -14.17 -12.64
CA TRP A 8 -2.89 -13.06 -11.70
C TRP A 8 -1.61 -12.70 -10.93
N TYR A 9 -0.91 -13.70 -10.38
CA TYR A 9 0.33 -13.47 -9.63
C TYR A 9 1.47 -12.98 -10.52
N LYS A 10 1.61 -13.53 -11.74
CA LYS A 10 2.61 -13.06 -12.72
C LYS A 10 2.39 -11.60 -13.09
N ASN A 11 1.13 -11.20 -13.24
CA ASN A 11 0.74 -9.83 -13.56
C ASN A 11 0.91 -8.83 -12.40
N LEU A 12 1.21 -9.29 -11.18
CA LEU A 12 1.49 -8.35 -10.10
C LEU A 12 2.77 -7.55 -10.36
N PRO A 13 2.76 -6.24 -10.08
CA PRO A 13 3.95 -5.41 -10.08
C PRO A 13 5.02 -5.92 -9.10
N ILE A 14 6.28 -5.57 -9.34
CA ILE A 14 7.44 -6.18 -8.68
C ILE A 14 7.40 -5.93 -7.16
N VAL A 15 7.16 -4.69 -6.73
CA VAL A 15 7.22 -4.34 -5.30
C VAL A 15 6.06 -4.97 -4.55
N THR A 16 4.85 -4.82 -5.11
CA THR A 16 3.63 -5.45 -4.59
C THR A 16 3.79 -6.97 -4.45
N LYS A 17 4.35 -7.62 -5.47
CA LYS A 17 4.59 -9.07 -5.51
C LYS A 17 5.60 -9.53 -4.47
N LEU A 18 6.74 -8.83 -4.38
CA LEU A 18 7.79 -9.16 -3.41
C LEU A 18 7.27 -9.06 -1.97
N TYR A 19 6.54 -7.99 -1.65
CA TYR A 19 5.99 -7.82 -0.32
C TYR A 19 4.92 -8.86 0.02
N MET A 20 3.96 -9.11 -0.90
CA MET A 20 2.95 -10.15 -0.72
C MET A 20 3.58 -11.53 -0.47
N THR A 21 4.56 -11.88 -1.31
CA THR A 21 5.27 -13.16 -1.20
C THR A 21 6.02 -13.26 0.11
N GLY A 22 6.71 -12.18 0.52
CA GLY A 22 7.39 -12.11 1.81
C GLY A 22 6.44 -12.38 2.97
N CYS A 23 5.27 -11.73 2.98
CA CYS A 23 4.29 -11.92 4.04
C CYS A 23 3.77 -13.37 4.08
N VAL A 24 3.38 -13.92 2.94
CA VAL A 24 2.88 -15.31 2.84
C VAL A 24 3.96 -16.30 3.30
N VAL A 25 5.20 -16.13 2.84
CA VAL A 25 6.33 -16.99 3.24
C VAL A 25 6.59 -16.89 4.74
N THR A 26 6.61 -15.68 5.32
CA THR A 26 6.82 -15.53 6.77
C THR A 26 5.68 -16.14 7.58
N THR A 27 4.44 -15.97 7.14
CA THR A 27 3.26 -16.52 7.81
C THR A 27 3.25 -18.04 7.75
N ILE A 28 3.58 -18.64 6.59
CA ILE A 28 3.74 -20.09 6.45
C ILE A 28 4.90 -20.59 7.30
N GLY A 29 6.04 -19.88 7.32
CA GLY A 29 7.21 -20.25 8.13
C GLY A 29 6.90 -20.30 9.63
N VAL A 30 6.07 -19.37 10.12
CA VAL A 30 5.57 -19.40 11.49
C VAL A 30 4.58 -20.54 11.72
N TYR A 31 3.67 -20.79 10.77
CA TYR A 31 2.69 -21.86 10.87
C TYR A 31 3.33 -23.26 10.88
N LEU A 32 4.42 -23.45 10.13
CA LEU A 32 5.23 -24.67 10.12
C LEU A 32 6.21 -24.76 11.31
N GLU A 33 6.13 -23.83 12.26
CA GLU A 33 7.02 -23.72 13.43
C GLU A 33 8.52 -23.62 13.09
N LEU A 34 8.87 -23.25 11.85
CA LEU A 34 10.26 -23.02 11.43
C LEU A 34 10.83 -21.77 12.10
N VAL A 35 9.97 -20.78 12.36
CA VAL A 35 10.34 -19.50 12.98
C VAL A 35 9.34 -19.17 14.07
N HIS A 36 9.82 -18.85 15.27
CA HIS A 36 8.95 -18.47 16.37
C HIS A 36 8.52 -17.00 16.24
N PRO A 37 7.24 -16.61 16.46
CA PRO A 37 6.79 -15.21 16.39
C PRO A 37 7.62 -14.24 17.25
N LEU A 38 8.15 -14.74 18.37
CA LEU A 38 9.04 -13.98 19.27
C LEU A 38 10.39 -13.58 18.62
N GLN A 39 10.78 -14.18 17.51
CA GLN A 39 11.98 -13.76 16.77
C GLN A 39 11.69 -12.62 15.79
N LEU A 40 10.41 -12.42 15.44
CA LEU A 40 9.97 -11.48 14.41
C LEU A 40 9.52 -10.14 14.99
N TYR A 41 9.00 -10.12 16.22
CA TYR A 41 8.48 -8.89 16.84
C TYR A 41 9.58 -7.85 17.07
N LEU A 42 9.15 -6.59 17.04
CA LEU A 42 10.03 -5.46 17.21
C LEU A 42 10.39 -5.26 18.69
N ASN A 43 11.69 -5.33 19.01
CA ASN A 43 12.20 -5.12 20.37
C ASN A 43 13.45 -4.22 20.34
N PHE A 44 13.28 -2.95 20.72
CA PHE A 44 14.36 -1.96 20.68
C PHE A 44 15.57 -2.30 21.56
N PRO A 45 15.40 -2.79 22.81
CA PRO A 45 16.52 -3.30 23.60
C PRO A 45 17.34 -4.41 22.91
N LEU A 46 16.71 -5.38 22.25
CA LEU A 46 17.46 -6.44 21.54
C LEU A 46 18.14 -5.90 20.28
N ILE A 47 17.49 -5.00 19.55
CA ILE A 47 18.10 -4.41 18.35
C ILE A 47 19.34 -3.60 18.71
N THR A 48 19.28 -2.78 19.75
CA THR A 48 20.38 -1.90 20.16
C THR A 48 21.50 -2.63 20.92
N LYS A 49 21.18 -3.64 21.74
CA LYS A 49 22.16 -4.34 22.57
C LYS A 49 22.71 -5.62 21.94
N ARG A 50 21.91 -6.32 21.13
CA ARG A 50 22.26 -7.62 20.53
C ARG A 50 22.41 -7.56 19.01
N TYR A 51 22.24 -6.39 18.39
CA TYR A 51 22.36 -6.17 16.94
C TYR A 51 21.44 -7.08 16.09
N GLU A 52 20.26 -7.41 16.60
CA GLU A 52 19.26 -8.21 15.88
C GLU A 52 18.52 -7.38 14.82
N VAL A 53 19.24 -6.88 13.82
CA VAL A 53 18.76 -5.90 12.83
C VAL A 53 17.67 -6.44 11.91
N TRP A 54 17.58 -7.77 11.72
CA TRP A 54 16.53 -8.38 10.90
C TRP A 54 15.12 -8.06 11.43
N ARG A 55 14.96 -7.82 12.75
CA ARG A 55 13.69 -7.43 13.37
C ARG A 55 13.09 -6.14 12.79
N LEU A 56 13.95 -5.24 12.29
CA LEU A 56 13.52 -4.00 11.64
C LEU A 56 12.77 -4.27 10.34
N VAL A 57 13.05 -5.39 9.67
CA VAL A 57 12.41 -5.78 8.41
C VAL A 57 11.30 -6.78 8.66
N THR A 58 11.55 -7.81 9.47
CA THR A 58 10.60 -8.92 9.68
C THR A 58 9.29 -8.49 10.33
N ASN A 59 9.31 -7.44 11.18
CA ASN A 59 8.10 -6.95 11.82
C ASN A 59 7.06 -6.38 10.82
N PHE A 60 7.51 -5.99 9.62
CA PHE A 60 6.65 -5.51 8.54
C PHE A 60 6.07 -6.62 7.68
N LEU A 61 6.55 -7.86 7.79
CA LEU A 61 6.10 -8.98 6.97
C LEU A 61 5.07 -9.85 7.70
N PHE A 62 5.02 -9.77 9.03
CA PHE A 62 4.19 -10.64 9.85
C PHE A 62 2.94 -9.94 10.41
N TYR A 63 1.79 -10.58 10.25
CA TYR A 63 0.45 -10.08 10.61
C TYR A 63 -0.21 -10.92 11.72
N ASP A 64 0.61 -11.52 12.59
CA ASP A 64 0.17 -12.30 13.75
C ASP A 64 -0.46 -13.66 13.38
N HIS A 65 -1.77 -13.74 13.16
CA HIS A 65 -2.46 -15.03 12.93
C HIS A 65 -3.08 -15.11 11.52
N ILE A 66 -3.09 -16.31 10.94
CA ILE A 66 -3.85 -16.58 9.71
C ILE A 66 -5.34 -16.57 10.07
N GLY A 67 -5.98 -15.42 9.85
CA GLY A 67 -7.40 -15.22 10.09
C GLY A 67 -7.99 -14.13 9.19
N LEU A 68 -9.23 -13.73 9.47
CA LEU A 68 -9.89 -12.66 8.71
C LEU A 68 -9.10 -11.35 8.72
N ASN A 69 -8.45 -11.03 9.85
CA ASN A 69 -7.58 -9.86 9.96
C ASN A 69 -6.48 -9.85 8.88
N PHE A 70 -5.70 -10.93 8.81
CA PHE A 70 -4.65 -11.09 7.81
C PHE A 70 -5.20 -11.00 6.39
N LEU A 71 -6.31 -11.70 6.11
CA LEU A 71 -6.92 -11.70 4.78
C LEU A 71 -7.37 -10.30 4.35
N PHE A 72 -8.02 -9.54 5.23
CA PHE A 72 -8.45 -8.19 4.91
C PHE A 72 -7.27 -7.26 4.68
N HIS A 73 -6.27 -7.25 5.58
CA HIS A 73 -5.09 -6.41 5.41
C HIS A 73 -4.32 -6.76 4.14
N MET A 74 -4.12 -8.06 3.87
CA MET A 74 -3.45 -8.53 2.67
C MET A 74 -4.22 -8.15 1.40
N TYR A 75 -5.54 -8.33 1.40
CA TYR A 75 -6.40 -7.96 0.27
C TYR A 75 -6.35 -6.46 0.00
N PHE A 76 -6.58 -5.63 1.02
CA PHE A 76 -6.54 -4.17 0.86
C PHE A 76 -5.15 -3.71 0.45
N LEU A 77 -4.10 -4.28 1.03
CA LEU A 77 -2.75 -3.95 0.64
C LEU A 77 -2.49 -4.31 -0.82
N VAL A 78 -2.61 -5.58 -1.23
CA VAL A 78 -2.25 -6.01 -2.59
C VAL A 78 -3.06 -5.24 -3.64
N ARG A 79 -4.36 -5.05 -3.39
CA ARG A 79 -5.24 -4.30 -4.31
C ARG A 79 -4.79 -2.85 -4.48
N HIS A 80 -4.59 -2.12 -3.37
CA HIS A 80 -4.28 -0.69 -3.44
C HIS A 80 -2.81 -0.41 -3.75
N SER A 81 -1.93 -1.33 -3.35
CA SER A 81 -0.50 -1.36 -3.70
C SER A 81 -0.32 -1.48 -5.21
N ARG A 82 -1.02 -2.44 -5.84
CA ARG A 82 -1.06 -2.58 -7.29
C ARG A 82 -1.57 -1.33 -7.99
N LEU A 83 -2.69 -0.75 -7.53
CA LEU A 83 -3.26 0.48 -8.11
C LEU A 83 -2.34 1.70 -7.96
N LEU A 84 -1.49 1.75 -6.93
CA LEU A 84 -0.47 2.78 -6.79
C LEU A 84 0.70 2.54 -7.75
N GLU A 85 1.23 1.31 -7.81
CA GLU A 85 2.43 0.96 -8.57
C GLU A 85 2.19 0.99 -10.09
N GLU A 86 1.08 0.42 -10.57
CA GLU A 86 0.68 0.50 -11.99
C GLU A 86 0.16 1.88 -12.38
N GLY A 87 -0.09 2.70 -11.38
CA GLY A 87 -0.89 3.90 -11.51
C GLY A 87 -0.15 5.19 -11.29
N SER A 88 -0.26 5.70 -10.05
CA SER A 88 0.44 6.92 -9.63
C SER A 88 1.96 6.82 -9.81
N PHE A 89 2.52 5.62 -9.76
CA PHE A 89 3.96 5.36 -9.89
C PHE A 89 4.31 4.55 -11.15
N ARG A 90 3.45 4.57 -12.18
CA ARG A 90 3.71 3.83 -13.43
C ARG A 90 5.05 4.24 -14.04
N GLY A 91 5.92 3.25 -14.29
CA GLY A 91 7.28 3.48 -14.81
C GLY A 91 8.26 4.07 -13.78
N ARG A 92 7.81 4.39 -12.56
CA ARG A 92 8.62 4.98 -11.49
C ARG A 92 8.60 4.12 -10.24
N SER A 93 8.83 2.81 -10.41
CA SER A 93 8.85 1.85 -9.29
C SER A 93 9.87 2.21 -8.21
N GLY A 94 10.94 2.95 -8.55
CA GLY A 94 11.90 3.50 -7.58
C GLY A 94 11.28 4.53 -6.63
N ASP A 95 10.41 5.42 -7.14
CA ASP A 95 9.66 6.38 -6.30
C ASP A 95 8.67 5.66 -5.38
N TYR A 96 8.07 4.56 -5.88
CA TYR A 96 7.18 3.71 -5.08
C TYR A 96 7.92 3.02 -3.93
N LEU A 97 9.09 2.40 -4.21
CA LEU A 97 9.92 1.81 -3.15
C LEU A 97 10.37 2.84 -2.12
N PHE A 98 10.68 4.06 -2.57
CA PHE A 98 11.05 5.14 -1.65
C PHE A 98 9.89 5.51 -0.71
N MET A 99 8.65 5.54 -1.19
CA MET A 99 7.46 5.69 -0.33
C MET A 99 7.42 4.61 0.75
N TRP A 100 7.66 3.34 0.40
CA TRP A 100 7.68 2.23 1.35
C TRP A 100 8.80 2.36 2.39
N ILE A 101 10.02 2.71 1.94
CA ILE A 101 11.17 2.89 2.83
C ILE A 101 10.94 4.10 3.76
N PHE A 102 10.43 5.20 3.23
CA PHE A 102 10.08 6.38 4.02
C PHE A 102 9.03 6.03 5.06
N GLY A 103 7.94 5.37 4.66
CA GLY A 103 6.89 4.88 5.55
C GLY A 103 7.42 3.98 6.67
N ALA A 104 8.20 2.96 6.30
CA ALA A 104 8.81 2.04 7.25
C ALA A 104 9.73 2.76 8.24
N SER A 105 10.57 3.68 7.75
CA SER A 105 11.47 4.48 8.60
C SER A 105 10.69 5.36 9.58
N LEU A 106 9.63 6.03 9.13
CA LEU A 106 8.83 6.91 9.97
C LEU A 106 8.04 6.12 11.02
N LEU A 107 7.47 4.97 10.65
CA LEU A 107 6.80 4.08 11.61
C LEU A 107 7.77 3.56 12.68
N LEU A 108 8.99 3.18 12.29
CA LEU A 108 10.03 2.75 13.25
C LEU A 108 10.42 3.88 14.21
N ILE A 109 10.61 5.10 13.69
CA ILE A 109 10.94 6.28 14.50
C ILE A 109 9.82 6.60 15.48
N ILE A 110 8.57 6.67 15.00
CA ILE A 110 7.41 6.96 15.87
C ILE A 110 7.28 5.87 16.94
N ASN A 111 7.38 4.59 16.57
CA ASN A 111 7.29 3.51 17.54
C ASN A 111 8.45 3.53 18.56
N ALA A 112 9.67 3.89 18.13
CA ALA A 112 10.81 4.06 19.04
C ALA A 112 10.54 5.20 20.04
N ILE A 113 10.04 6.34 19.57
CA ILE A 113 9.69 7.47 20.43
C ILE A 113 8.61 7.07 21.45
N LEU A 114 7.56 6.36 21.01
CA LEU A 114 6.51 5.86 21.90
C LEU A 114 7.04 4.90 22.96
N PHE A 115 7.97 4.02 22.58
CA PHE A 115 8.63 3.07 23.49
C PHE A 115 9.50 3.78 24.54
N TYR A 116 10.39 4.70 24.12
CA TYR A 116 11.31 5.38 25.03
C TYR A 116 10.63 6.42 25.93
N SER A 117 9.61 7.10 25.41
CA SER A 117 8.83 8.07 26.20
C SER A 117 7.91 7.42 27.23
N LYS A 118 7.73 6.09 27.19
CA LYS A 118 6.75 5.34 27.99
C LYS A 118 5.32 5.91 27.89
N LEU A 119 5.03 6.66 26.83
CA LEU A 119 3.73 7.29 26.62
C LEU A 119 2.63 6.24 26.35
N TYR A 120 3.04 5.06 25.87
CA TYR A 120 2.14 3.98 25.52
C TYR A 120 2.58 2.67 26.19
N THR A 121 1.75 2.16 27.10
CA THR A 121 2.05 0.98 27.94
C THR A 121 2.11 -0.32 27.13
N SER A 122 1.39 -0.39 26.01
CA SER A 122 1.38 -1.57 25.13
C SER A 122 2.30 -1.34 23.94
N SER A 123 3.54 -1.82 23.95
CA SER A 123 4.41 -1.65 22.77
C SER A 123 3.75 -2.24 21.52
N ILE A 124 3.74 -1.49 20.41
CA ILE A 124 3.30 -2.02 19.12
C ILE A 124 4.35 -3.03 18.65
N LEU A 125 3.96 -4.30 18.64
CA LEU A 125 4.85 -5.44 18.38
C LEU A 125 5.16 -5.62 16.89
N PHE A 126 4.17 -5.35 16.03
CA PHE A 126 4.23 -5.57 14.58
C PHE A 126 3.67 -4.34 13.84
N LEU A 127 4.44 -3.80 12.90
CA LEU A 127 4.04 -2.61 12.11
C LEU A 127 3.49 -2.98 10.73
N ALA A 128 3.40 -4.27 10.40
CA ALA A 128 2.84 -4.72 9.12
C ALA A 128 1.42 -4.15 8.85
N PRO A 129 0.46 -4.19 9.80
CA PRO A 129 -0.86 -3.58 9.60
C PRO A 129 -0.77 -2.08 9.35
N SER A 130 0.11 -1.37 10.06
CA SER A 130 0.34 0.06 9.86
C SER A 130 0.84 0.38 8.46
N MET A 131 1.73 -0.44 7.89
CA MET A 131 2.18 -0.28 6.50
C MET A 131 1.05 -0.50 5.50
N ALA A 132 0.19 -1.51 5.72
CA ALA A 132 -0.99 -1.71 4.87
C ALA A 132 -1.92 -0.49 4.89
N PHE A 133 -2.23 0.03 6.08
CA PHE A 133 -3.06 1.22 6.22
C PHE A 133 -2.43 2.48 5.60
N MET A 134 -1.11 2.65 5.71
CA MET A 134 -0.41 3.74 5.04
C MET A 134 -0.61 3.69 3.52
N VAL A 135 -0.40 2.53 2.89
CA VAL A 135 -0.55 2.34 1.45
C VAL A 135 -1.99 2.62 1.00
N VAL A 136 -2.97 2.08 1.72
CA VAL A 136 -4.39 2.32 1.46
C VAL A 136 -4.74 3.80 1.63
N TYR A 137 -4.20 4.46 2.65
CA TYR A 137 -4.41 5.87 2.91
C TYR A 137 -3.85 6.74 1.76
N VAL A 138 -2.60 6.54 1.35
CA VAL A 138 -1.99 7.31 0.27
C VAL A 138 -2.78 7.14 -1.03
N TRP A 139 -3.16 5.91 -1.36
CA TRP A 139 -4.02 5.65 -2.51
C TRP A 139 -5.36 6.38 -2.41
N SER A 140 -6.02 6.32 -1.25
CA SER A 140 -7.33 6.93 -1.04
C SER A 140 -7.33 8.44 -1.26
N LYS A 141 -6.26 9.13 -0.83
CA LYS A 141 -6.12 10.58 -0.93
C LYS A 141 -5.73 11.05 -2.32
N ARG A 142 -4.97 10.24 -3.06
CA ARG A 142 -4.64 10.51 -4.47
C ARG A 142 -5.79 10.28 -5.43
N ASN A 143 -6.85 9.61 -4.98
CA ASN A 143 -7.99 9.22 -5.79
C ASN A 143 -9.34 9.76 -5.27
N PRO A 144 -9.48 11.07 -4.98
CA PRO A 144 -10.65 11.58 -4.26
C PRO A 144 -11.97 11.40 -5.01
N ASN A 145 -11.93 11.36 -6.35
CA ASN A 145 -13.10 11.28 -7.22
C ASN A 145 -13.53 9.84 -7.54
N ILE A 146 -12.80 8.82 -7.09
CA ILE A 146 -13.15 7.42 -7.34
C ILE A 146 -14.16 6.95 -6.30
N HIS A 147 -15.28 6.41 -6.77
CA HIS A 147 -16.26 5.74 -5.91
C HIS A 147 -15.99 4.23 -5.89
N ILE A 148 -15.93 3.66 -4.68
CA ILE A 148 -15.64 2.25 -4.46
C ILE A 148 -16.89 1.59 -3.90
N SER A 149 -17.27 0.44 -4.47
CA SER A 149 -18.27 -0.44 -3.89
C SER A 149 -17.63 -1.37 -2.88
N PHE A 150 -17.99 -1.24 -1.60
CA PHE A 150 -17.56 -2.14 -0.55
C PHE A 150 -18.52 -3.33 -0.42
N LEU A 151 -18.01 -4.54 -0.65
CA LEU A 151 -18.77 -5.80 -0.65
C LEU A 151 -20.03 -5.77 -1.53
N ARG A 152 -20.09 -4.88 -2.53
CA ARG A 152 -21.29 -4.60 -3.35
C ARG A 152 -22.51 -4.12 -2.54
N LEU A 153 -22.33 -3.76 -1.27
CA LEU A 153 -23.40 -3.31 -0.37
C LEU A 153 -23.51 -1.78 -0.34
N PHE A 154 -22.37 -1.10 -0.20
CA PHE A 154 -22.31 0.35 -0.03
C PHE A 154 -21.28 0.97 -0.96
N THR A 155 -21.60 2.13 -1.55
CA THR A 155 -20.68 2.90 -2.39
C THR A 155 -20.22 4.16 -1.65
N PHE A 156 -18.91 4.39 -1.57
CA PHE A 156 -18.35 5.61 -0.98
C PHE A 156 -17.12 6.10 -1.75
N SER A 157 -16.77 7.37 -1.57
CA SER A 157 -15.59 7.96 -2.21
C SER A 157 -14.30 7.44 -1.57
N ALA A 158 -13.25 7.25 -2.37
CA ALA A 158 -12.00 6.64 -1.94
C ALA A 158 -11.41 7.22 -0.64
N PRO A 159 -11.41 8.55 -0.36
CA PRO A 159 -10.84 9.11 0.87
C PRO A 159 -11.45 8.57 2.18
N PHE A 160 -12.68 8.03 2.13
CA PHE A 160 -13.33 7.41 3.28
C PHE A 160 -12.90 5.96 3.51
N LEU A 161 -12.19 5.34 2.55
CA LEU A 161 -11.78 3.94 2.61
C LEU A 161 -11.00 3.57 3.88
N PRO A 162 -9.95 4.31 4.31
CA PRO A 162 -9.21 3.96 5.52
C PRO A 162 -10.08 4.01 6.77
N TRP A 163 -11.03 4.94 6.82
CA TRP A 163 -11.96 5.09 7.94
C TRP A 163 -12.97 3.95 7.99
N VAL A 164 -13.52 3.54 6.83
CA VAL A 164 -14.42 2.39 6.74
C VAL A 164 -13.71 1.11 7.18
N ILE A 165 -12.48 0.88 6.70
CA ILE A 165 -11.70 -0.31 7.09
C ILE A 165 -11.40 -0.28 8.60
N LEU A 166 -11.06 0.89 9.16
CA LEU A 166 -10.82 1.05 10.59
C LEU A 166 -12.09 0.75 11.42
N THR A 167 -13.26 1.24 11.02
CA THR A 167 -14.54 0.94 11.68
C THR A 167 -14.86 -0.55 11.64
N ILE A 168 -14.59 -1.21 10.51
CA ILE A 168 -14.79 -2.66 10.38
C ILE A 168 -13.78 -3.41 11.26
N GLY A 169 -12.51 -3.00 11.27
CA GLY A 169 -11.49 -3.56 12.15
C GLY A 169 -11.86 -3.45 13.63
N TYR A 170 -12.47 -2.33 14.02
CA TYR A 170 -13.00 -2.14 15.38
C TYR A 170 -14.11 -3.15 15.70
N LEU A 171 -15.04 -3.38 14.78
CA LEU A 171 -16.13 -4.35 14.95
C LEU A 171 -15.60 -5.79 15.13
N PHE A 172 -14.49 -6.12 14.46
CA PHE A 172 -13.78 -7.39 14.63
C PHE A 172 -12.81 -7.42 15.82
N HIS A 173 -12.88 -6.43 16.74
CA HIS A 173 -12.07 -6.33 17.96
C HIS A 173 -10.56 -6.35 17.69
N HIS A 174 -10.11 -5.75 16.58
CA HIS A 174 -8.71 -5.65 16.23
C HIS A 174 -8.05 -4.40 16.83
N SER A 175 -6.72 -4.44 16.93
CA SER A 175 -5.94 -3.33 17.47
C SER A 175 -5.95 -2.13 16.53
N LEU A 176 -6.75 -1.11 16.88
CA LEU A 176 -6.83 0.14 16.12
C LEU A 176 -5.55 0.98 16.19
N ALA A 177 -4.68 0.73 17.18
CA ALA A 177 -3.47 1.51 17.36
C ALA A 177 -2.55 1.42 16.13
N ASN A 178 -2.43 0.22 15.56
CA ASN A 178 -1.62 -0.01 14.36
C ASN A 178 -2.21 0.72 13.14
N ASP A 179 -3.53 0.63 12.99
CA ASP A 179 -4.26 1.18 11.85
C ASP A 179 -4.20 2.71 11.85
N ILE A 180 -4.44 3.34 13.01
CA ILE A 180 -4.31 4.78 13.21
C ILE A 180 -2.89 5.25 12.95
N LEU A 181 -1.89 4.52 13.45
CA LEU A 181 -0.48 4.85 13.22
C LEU A 181 -0.16 4.83 11.71
N GLY A 182 -0.69 3.85 10.97
CA GLY A 182 -0.57 3.79 9.52
C GLY A 182 -1.21 4.98 8.80
N ILE A 183 -2.40 5.41 9.25
CA ILE A 183 -3.09 6.60 8.72
C ILE A 183 -2.27 7.87 8.96
N VAL A 184 -1.70 8.04 10.15
CA VAL A 184 -0.86 9.20 10.49
C VAL A 184 0.37 9.26 9.59
N VAL A 185 1.09 8.16 9.43
CA VAL A 185 2.27 8.10 8.54
C VAL A 185 1.90 8.32 7.08
N GLY A 186 0.79 7.73 6.63
CA GLY A 186 0.27 7.96 5.28
C GLY A 186 -0.08 9.42 5.03
N HIS A 187 -0.65 10.11 6.04
CA HIS A 187 -0.96 11.53 5.96
C HIS A 187 0.31 12.39 5.89
N ILE A 188 1.32 12.09 6.69
CA ILE A 188 2.61 12.80 6.66
C ILE A 188 3.26 12.64 5.27
N TYR A 189 3.30 11.43 4.73
CA TYR A 189 3.84 11.19 3.39
C TYR A 189 3.06 11.96 2.32
N TYR A 190 1.72 11.83 2.30
CA TYR A 190 0.86 12.54 1.34
C TYR A 190 1.02 14.05 1.44
N TYR A 191 1.09 14.60 2.66
CA TYR A 191 1.29 16.03 2.85
C TYR A 191 2.63 16.50 2.29
N LEU A 192 3.72 15.78 2.57
CA LEU A 192 5.06 16.15 2.12
C LEU A 192 5.27 15.97 0.61
N GLU A 193 4.65 14.96 0.01
CA GLU A 193 4.82 14.66 -1.42
C GLU A 193 3.81 15.42 -2.29
N ASP A 194 2.54 15.49 -1.90
CA ASP A 194 1.47 15.99 -2.77
C ASP A 194 1.04 17.43 -2.41
N VAL A 195 1.08 17.83 -1.12
CA VAL A 195 0.56 19.15 -0.69
C VAL A 195 1.67 20.20 -0.54
N TYR A 196 2.79 19.83 0.07
CA TYR A 196 3.88 20.74 0.38
C TYR A 196 4.51 21.38 -0.88
N PRO A 197 4.74 20.65 -1.99
CA PRO A 197 5.27 21.26 -3.21
C PRO A 197 4.31 22.29 -3.82
N THR A 198 3.00 22.11 -3.71
CA THR A 198 2.00 23.06 -4.21
C THR A 198 2.04 24.39 -3.46
N VAL A 199 2.39 24.36 -2.17
CA VAL A 199 2.43 25.56 -1.31
C VAL A 199 3.79 26.24 -1.31
N SER A 200 4.88 25.47 -1.24
CA SER A 200 6.25 26.00 -1.04
C SER A 200 7.08 26.04 -2.33
N ASN A 201 6.60 25.42 -3.42
CA ASN A 201 7.33 25.22 -4.68
C ASN A 201 8.71 24.56 -4.50
N ARG A 202 8.91 23.87 -3.37
CA ARG A 202 10.13 23.13 -3.01
C ARG A 202 9.75 21.69 -2.67
N ARG A 203 10.57 20.74 -3.11
CA ARG A 203 10.37 19.32 -2.85
C ARG A 203 11.36 18.82 -1.80
N LEU A 204 10.85 18.38 -0.67
CA LEU A 204 11.64 17.83 0.43
C LEU A 204 11.94 16.34 0.22
N LEU A 205 11.00 15.60 -0.37
CA LEU A 205 11.15 14.19 -0.69
C LEU A 205 11.74 14.05 -2.09
N LYS A 206 13.04 13.76 -2.17
CA LYS A 206 13.72 13.43 -3.42
C LYS A 206 14.18 11.98 -3.36
N THR A 207 13.65 11.16 -4.26
CA THR A 207 14.09 9.77 -4.41
C THR A 207 15.59 9.73 -4.67
N PRO A 208 16.36 8.94 -3.91
CA PRO A 208 17.79 8.83 -4.12
C PRO A 208 18.06 8.27 -5.52
N SER A 209 19.05 8.84 -6.22
CA SER A 209 19.35 8.51 -7.62
C SER A 209 19.65 7.03 -7.85
N ILE A 210 20.11 6.31 -6.82
CA ILE A 210 20.39 4.86 -6.86
C ILE A 210 19.10 4.06 -7.11
N LEU A 211 18.01 4.39 -6.43
CA LEU A 211 16.72 3.71 -6.63
C LEU A 211 16.14 4.01 -8.01
N LYS A 212 16.35 5.23 -8.50
CA LYS A 212 15.97 5.60 -9.86
C LYS A 212 16.77 4.78 -10.88
N SER A 213 18.09 4.71 -10.72
CA SER A 213 18.97 3.95 -11.61
C SER A 213 18.68 2.45 -11.65
N LEU A 214 18.16 1.86 -10.56
CA LEU A 214 17.95 0.41 -10.46
C LEU A 214 16.57 -0.04 -10.95
N PHE A 215 15.57 0.84 -10.90
CA PHE A 215 14.17 0.50 -11.22
C PHE A 215 13.54 1.32 -12.35
N ASP A 216 14.13 2.47 -12.71
CA ASP A 216 13.67 3.34 -13.79
C ASP A 216 14.43 2.90 -15.07
N ASN A 217 13.85 1.95 -15.82
CA ASN A 217 14.38 1.54 -17.11
C ASN A 217 14.25 2.71 -18.08
N ASN A 218 15.36 3.41 -18.38
CA ASN A 218 15.75 4.30 -19.50
C ASN A 218 14.74 4.81 -20.58
N ASN A 219 13.43 4.68 -20.41
CA ASN A 219 12.41 5.14 -21.35
C ASN A 219 11.95 6.54 -20.93
N HIS A 220 12.88 7.49 -21.03
CA HIS A 220 12.56 8.91 -20.99
C HIS A 220 11.71 9.27 -22.21
N ALA A 221 10.40 9.35 -22.03
CA ALA A 221 9.52 10.01 -23.00
C ALA A 221 8.63 11.10 -22.39
N LEU A 222 8.61 11.27 -21.06
CA LEU A 222 7.77 12.27 -20.40
C LEU A 222 8.47 12.89 -19.18
N ASP A 223 8.22 14.18 -18.97
CA ASP A 223 8.71 14.94 -17.83
C ASP A 223 8.20 14.28 -16.51
N PRO A 224 9.09 13.88 -15.58
CA PRO A 224 8.72 13.26 -14.31
C PRO A 224 7.69 14.06 -13.51
N ASP A 225 7.59 15.37 -13.74
CA ASP A 225 6.70 16.26 -13.02
C ASP A 225 5.27 16.25 -13.54
N GLN A 226 5.07 16.07 -14.86
CA GLN A 226 3.75 15.92 -15.46
C GLN A 226 3.10 14.57 -15.13
N GLN A 227 3.87 13.49 -15.06
CA GLN A 227 3.36 12.16 -14.69
C GLN A 227 2.97 12.02 -13.20
N ARG A 228 3.53 12.86 -12.32
CA ARG A 228 3.24 12.84 -10.87
C ARG A 228 1.85 13.35 -10.51
N HIS A 229 1.38 14.35 -11.25
CA HIS A 229 0.11 15.03 -10.98
C HIS A 229 -1.04 14.51 -11.86
N ALA A 230 -0.77 13.56 -12.75
CA ALA A 230 -1.81 12.96 -13.58
C ALA A 230 -2.76 12.13 -12.69
N PRO A 231 -4.07 12.45 -12.64
CA PRO A 231 -5.04 11.63 -11.93
C PRO A 231 -5.06 10.22 -12.51
N VAL A 232 -5.10 9.24 -11.61
CA VAL A 232 -5.18 7.80 -11.90
C VAL A 232 -6.32 7.43 -12.85
N ALA A 233 -7.38 8.24 -12.83
CA ALA A 233 -8.59 8.05 -13.61
C ALA A 233 -8.34 7.85 -15.12
N ASN A 234 -7.31 8.49 -15.70
CA ASN A 234 -7.12 8.44 -17.15
C ASN A 234 -6.56 7.09 -17.66
N TRP A 235 -6.12 6.17 -16.79
CA TRP A 235 -5.51 4.90 -17.22
C TRP A 235 -6.14 3.65 -16.60
N ALA A 236 -6.95 3.77 -15.54
CA ALA A 236 -7.71 2.68 -14.95
C ALA A 236 -9.07 2.44 -15.64
N GLN A 237 -9.38 3.23 -16.68
CA GLN A 237 -10.63 3.19 -17.44
C GLN A 237 -10.77 2.17 -18.58
N PRO A 238 -9.84 1.25 -18.93
CA PRO A 238 -10.09 0.38 -20.07
C PRO A 238 -11.36 -0.46 -19.90
N GLU A 239 -11.66 -0.96 -18.69
CA GLU A 239 -12.83 -1.81 -18.46
C GLU A 239 -14.17 -1.05 -18.42
N GLN A 240 -14.19 0.20 -17.93
CA GLN A 240 -15.41 1.02 -17.92
C GLN A 240 -15.69 1.69 -19.27
N GLN A 241 -14.64 2.12 -20.00
CA GLN A 241 -14.79 2.59 -21.38
C GLN A 241 -15.15 1.44 -22.33
N GLN A 242 -14.55 0.26 -22.21
CA GLN A 242 -14.96 -0.90 -23.03
C GLN A 242 -16.40 -1.34 -22.75
N GLN A 243 -16.89 -1.25 -21.51
CA GLN A 243 -18.30 -1.54 -21.21
C GLN A 243 -19.25 -0.45 -21.74
N GLN A 244 -18.84 0.82 -21.72
CA GLN A 244 -19.63 1.91 -22.33
C GLN A 244 -19.63 1.84 -23.86
N ASP A 245 -18.49 1.50 -24.48
CA ASP A 245 -18.35 1.34 -25.94
C ASP A 245 -19.13 0.11 -26.43
N GLN A 246 -19.12 -1.01 -25.68
CA GLN A 246 -19.94 -2.19 -25.99
C GLN A 246 -21.44 -1.90 -25.84
N GLN A 247 -21.85 -1.17 -24.80
CA GLN A 247 -23.26 -0.77 -24.63
C GLN A 247 -23.71 0.25 -25.68
N GLN A 248 -22.82 1.10 -26.20
CA GLN A 248 -23.12 1.99 -27.33
C GLN A 248 -23.21 1.23 -28.66
N GLN A 249 -22.36 0.23 -28.89
CA GLN A 249 -22.44 -0.63 -30.07
C GLN A 249 -23.67 -1.55 -30.08
N GLU A 250 -24.16 -1.99 -28.92
CA GLU A 250 -25.43 -2.74 -28.81
C GLU A 250 -26.68 -1.84 -28.98
N GLN A 251 -26.54 -0.52 -28.81
CA GLN A 251 -27.64 0.45 -28.94
C GLN A 251 -27.69 1.16 -30.30
N GLU A 252 -26.68 1.02 -31.16
CA GLU A 252 -26.77 1.49 -32.55
C GLU A 252 -27.78 0.61 -33.32
N PRO A 253 -28.93 1.16 -33.77
CA PRO A 253 -29.83 0.40 -34.60
C PRO A 253 -29.12 0.10 -35.92
N VAL A 254 -29.05 -1.18 -36.28
CA VAL A 254 -28.60 -1.64 -37.60
C VAL A 254 -29.39 -0.84 -38.63
N ALA A 255 -28.74 0.12 -39.29
CA ALA A 255 -29.33 0.83 -40.40
C ALA A 255 -29.66 -0.22 -41.47
N VAL A 256 -30.96 -0.47 -41.62
CA VAL A 256 -31.51 -1.29 -42.69
C VAL A 256 -31.26 -0.51 -43.97
N ASN A 257 -30.20 -0.87 -44.67
CA ASN A 257 -29.95 -0.40 -46.02
C ASN A 257 -30.98 -1.08 -46.93
N GLU A 258 -31.93 -0.29 -47.42
CA GLU A 258 -32.77 -0.59 -48.59
C GLU A 258 -31.91 -0.81 -49.85
#